data_AF-A0A524RKR7-F1
#
_entry.id   AF-A0A524RKR7-F1
#
_cell.length_a   1.000
_cell.length_b   1.000
_cell.length_c   1.000
_cell.angle_alpha   90.00
_cell.angle_beta   90.00
_cell.angle_gamma   90.00
#
_symmetry.space_group_name_H-M   'P 1'
#
loop_
_entity.id
_entity.type
_entity.pdbx_description
1 polymer ?
#
loop_
_entity_poly.entity_id
_entity_poly.type
_entity_poly.pdbx_seq_one_letter_code
_entity_poly.pdbx_strand_id
1 'polypeptide(L)'
;MGHALHNGTLCRRLCAWLVLQGVLPLQAAPLPPAPPRPPLASPAASSSAVVPTAAEALAQPRPQFSHRGLLPRPSLAASVPASMSYPPTAAQPGLIDGLRCAPLQRAVEAILATDPGRWGVTLVDGSGRLLADHRGSDALIPASNQKLISTAIAIDRLGPGHRLHTSLWRLPDGRYRLQGSGDPFLTQSQIQHFAMLAVRDGLRFGEMVPNLDLPELPRGHWWPSGWPLDDRQWEYAAPVTLLSVAANSEGDFAVQDPPAKISRLLRQGALAAGGALDVTPVSAARTRLSRGSRRIHAVASPPLSQLITRANNRSHNVTAEVLLRIGGRSWDLRTARRRALVWLRRRGLWHRGLTVADGSGLDRANRASSRFFTALLLHMHRHPHSTTWFGSLARAGQTGTLKYSYAESPLKGRFVAKTGTLRGVRTMSGRLNTPGGPVFFSFLANGAENPSELMEALLTRADSLASCGPQPDQRRSDKSTPRSIRQRLPGRR
;
A
#
# COMPACT_ATOMS: atom_id res chain seq x y z
N MET A 1 -1.23 22.42 -72.72
CA MET A 1 -2.13 23.32 -71.98
C MET A 1 -2.55 22.62 -70.69
N GLY A 2 -2.30 23.25 -69.52
CA GLY A 2 -2.81 22.80 -68.22
C GLY A 2 -1.74 22.41 -67.17
N HIS A 3 -1.30 23.40 -66.37
CA HIS A 3 -0.76 23.23 -64.99
C HIS A 3 -1.85 22.59 -64.09
N ALA A 4 -1.63 21.97 -62.92
CA ALA A 4 -0.81 22.35 -61.77
C ALA A 4 -0.84 21.24 -60.70
N LEU A 5 -0.08 21.46 -59.62
CA LEU A 5 -0.13 20.84 -58.28
C LEU A 5 0.86 19.69 -58.03
N HIS A 6 2.02 20.03 -57.47
CA HIS A 6 2.63 19.36 -56.31
C HIS A 6 3.82 20.21 -55.80
N ASN A 7 3.56 21.23 -54.98
CA ASN A 7 4.60 22.03 -54.30
C ASN A 7 4.15 22.56 -52.92
N GLY A 8 3.32 21.80 -52.19
CA GLY A 8 2.79 22.18 -50.87
C GLY A 8 3.70 21.87 -49.68
N THR A 9 4.66 20.96 -49.81
CA THR A 9 5.38 20.38 -48.67
C THR A 9 6.69 21.11 -48.35
N LEU A 10 7.33 21.75 -49.32
CA LEU A 10 8.54 22.56 -49.09
C LEU A 10 8.24 23.91 -48.44
N CYS A 11 7.13 24.56 -48.82
CA CYS A 11 6.77 25.89 -48.31
C CYS A 11 6.39 25.87 -46.81
N ARG A 12 5.78 24.77 -46.33
CA ARG A 12 5.44 24.60 -44.89
C ARG A 12 6.67 24.39 -44.00
N ARG A 13 7.76 23.81 -44.53
CA ARG A 13 9.00 23.59 -43.78
C ARG A 13 9.86 24.87 -43.69
N LEU A 14 9.80 25.74 -44.70
CA LEU A 14 10.47 27.05 -44.64
C LEU A 14 9.78 28.04 -43.69
N CYS A 15 8.44 28.09 -43.66
CA CYS A 15 7.71 28.96 -42.73
C CYS A 15 7.87 28.54 -41.26
N ALA A 16 7.94 27.23 -40.97
CA ALA A 16 8.15 26.75 -39.60
C ALA A 16 9.57 27.07 -39.08
N TRP A 17 10.57 27.10 -39.97
CA TRP A 17 11.95 27.46 -39.62
C TRP A 17 12.11 28.97 -39.35
N LEU A 18 11.42 29.83 -40.10
CA LEU A 18 11.47 31.29 -39.93
C LEU A 18 10.72 31.79 -38.67
N VAL A 19 9.67 31.09 -38.22
CA VAL A 19 8.95 31.41 -36.96
C VAL A 19 9.78 31.05 -35.72
N LEU A 20 10.61 30.00 -35.78
CA LEU A 20 11.50 29.60 -34.68
C LEU A 20 12.72 30.52 -34.50
N GLN A 21 13.01 31.40 -35.47
CA GLN A 21 14.10 32.38 -35.44
C GLN A 21 13.64 33.80 -35.05
N GLY A 22 12.36 34.00 -34.73
CA GLY A 22 11.86 35.27 -34.17
C GLY A 22 11.71 36.44 -35.16
N VAL A 23 11.60 36.17 -36.48
CA VAL A 23 11.59 37.22 -37.52
C VAL A 23 10.18 37.68 -37.94
N LEU A 24 9.08 37.08 -37.42
CA LEU A 24 7.70 37.50 -37.72
C LEU A 24 6.77 37.45 -36.48
N PRO A 25 5.87 38.45 -36.28
CA PRO A 25 4.95 38.47 -35.14
C PRO A 25 3.74 37.52 -35.34
N LEU A 26 3.33 36.85 -34.26
CA LEU A 26 2.13 36.01 -34.18
C LEU A 26 0.87 36.87 -34.03
N GLN A 27 0.03 36.95 -35.07
CA GLN A 27 -1.37 37.38 -34.93
C GLN A 27 -2.29 36.15 -34.96
N ALA A 28 -3.12 36.01 -33.92
CA ALA A 28 -4.11 34.96 -33.79
C ALA A 28 -5.36 35.29 -34.60
N ALA A 29 -5.68 34.48 -35.62
CA ALA A 29 -6.95 34.53 -36.32
C ALA A 29 -7.97 33.53 -35.69
N PRO A 30 -9.25 33.90 -35.55
CA PRO A 30 -10.27 33.02 -34.97
C PRO A 30 -10.69 31.90 -35.93
N LEU A 31 -10.96 30.71 -35.38
CA LEU A 31 -11.41 29.53 -36.13
C LEU A 31 -12.88 29.70 -36.60
N PRO A 32 -13.21 29.31 -37.85
CA PRO A 32 -14.58 29.37 -38.36
C PRO A 32 -15.48 28.25 -37.77
N PRO A 33 -16.81 28.48 -37.67
CA PRO A 33 -17.75 27.52 -37.10
C PRO A 33 -17.99 26.31 -38.01
N ALA A 34 -18.26 25.15 -37.41
CA ALA A 34 -18.48 23.88 -38.10
C ALA A 34 -19.83 23.85 -38.87
N PRO A 35 -19.89 23.23 -40.06
CA PRO A 35 -21.11 23.14 -40.86
C PRO A 35 -22.13 22.11 -40.29
N PRO A 36 -23.45 22.32 -40.54
CA PRO A 36 -24.51 21.47 -40.01
C PRO A 36 -24.57 20.09 -40.70
N ARG A 37 -24.95 19.06 -39.95
CA ARG A 37 -25.06 17.68 -40.44
C ARG A 37 -26.33 17.46 -41.29
N PRO A 38 -26.28 16.69 -42.38
CA PRO A 38 -27.45 16.36 -43.20
C PRO A 38 -28.38 15.32 -42.53
N PRO A 39 -29.66 15.26 -42.93
CA PRO A 39 -30.68 14.42 -42.28
C PRO A 39 -30.49 12.93 -42.59
N LEU A 40 -30.81 12.08 -41.62
CA LEU A 40 -30.75 10.62 -41.72
C LEU A 40 -31.95 10.07 -42.50
N ALA A 41 -31.69 9.23 -43.50
CA ALA A 41 -32.69 8.43 -44.20
C ALA A 41 -33.12 7.22 -43.34
N SER A 42 -34.42 6.97 -43.29
CA SER A 42 -35.04 5.80 -42.65
C SER A 42 -34.74 4.49 -43.38
N PRO A 43 -34.43 3.39 -42.68
CA PRO A 43 -34.62 2.04 -43.19
C PRO A 43 -35.87 1.39 -42.57
N ALA A 44 -36.56 0.63 -43.40
CA ALA A 44 -37.72 -0.17 -43.06
C ALA A 44 -37.38 -1.35 -42.12
N ALA A 45 -38.41 -1.72 -41.35
CA ALA A 45 -38.61 -2.85 -40.45
C ALA A 45 -37.64 -4.06 -40.52
N SER A 46 -37.01 -4.38 -39.39
CA SER A 46 -36.88 -5.76 -38.87
C SER A 46 -36.29 -5.78 -37.44
N SER A 47 -37.02 -6.46 -36.54
CA SER A 47 -36.67 -6.93 -35.19
C SER A 47 -35.75 -6.10 -34.29
N SER A 48 -36.35 -5.42 -33.30
CA SER A 48 -35.69 -4.70 -32.21
C SER A 48 -34.86 -5.62 -31.30
N ALA A 49 -33.55 -5.40 -31.24
CA ALA A 49 -32.67 -5.81 -30.14
C ALA A 49 -32.00 -4.55 -29.58
N VAL A 50 -32.38 -4.15 -28.36
CA VAL A 50 -31.81 -3.02 -27.64
C VAL A 50 -30.59 -3.51 -26.84
N VAL A 51 -29.45 -2.86 -27.04
CA VAL A 51 -28.22 -3.02 -26.25
C VAL A 51 -28.29 -2.07 -25.04
N PRO A 52 -28.20 -2.53 -23.78
CA PRO A 52 -28.19 -1.63 -22.64
C PRO A 52 -26.79 -1.10 -22.34
N THR A 53 -26.74 0.18 -21.93
CA THR A 53 -25.59 0.89 -21.41
C THR A 53 -25.25 0.44 -19.98
N ALA A 54 -23.99 0.62 -19.57
CA ALA A 54 -23.33 -0.02 -18.42
C ALA A 54 -23.75 0.46 -17.01
N ALA A 55 -25.02 0.79 -16.77
CA ALA A 55 -25.49 1.30 -15.47
C ALA A 55 -26.61 0.46 -14.79
N GLU A 56 -27.09 -0.64 -15.37
CA GLU A 56 -28.22 -1.43 -14.80
C GLU A 56 -27.97 -2.95 -14.78
N ALA A 57 -26.83 -3.40 -14.23
CA ALA A 57 -26.52 -4.82 -14.07
C ALA A 57 -26.40 -5.28 -12.60
N LEU A 58 -27.17 -4.68 -11.69
CA LEU A 58 -27.24 -5.06 -10.27
C LEU A 58 -28.70 -5.25 -9.81
N ALA A 59 -29.40 -6.24 -10.36
CA ALA A 59 -30.51 -6.92 -9.69
C ALA A 59 -30.99 -8.10 -10.54
N GLN A 60 -30.71 -9.34 -10.12
CA GLN A 60 -31.63 -10.50 -10.23
C GLN A 60 -31.00 -11.77 -9.57
N PRO A 61 -31.83 -12.64 -8.95
CA PRO A 61 -31.37 -13.73 -8.08
C PRO A 61 -30.91 -14.97 -8.88
N ARG A 62 -29.87 -15.65 -8.41
CA ARG A 62 -29.37 -16.92 -8.98
C ARG A 62 -29.86 -18.15 -8.18
N PRO A 63 -30.04 -19.31 -8.83
CA PRO A 63 -30.89 -20.39 -8.36
C PRO A 63 -30.31 -21.20 -7.20
N GLN A 64 -31.20 -21.73 -6.37
CA GLN A 64 -30.91 -22.64 -5.26
C GLN A 64 -30.49 -24.01 -5.81
N PHE A 65 -29.29 -24.47 -5.44
CA PHE A 65 -28.87 -25.85 -5.63
C PHE A 65 -29.04 -26.62 -4.31
N SER A 66 -29.80 -27.70 -4.36
CA SER A 66 -30.03 -28.64 -3.27
C SER A 66 -28.80 -29.54 -3.08
N HIS A 67 -28.21 -29.53 -1.88
CA HIS A 67 -27.16 -30.46 -1.50
C HIS A 67 -27.76 -31.71 -0.85
N ARG A 68 -27.70 -32.85 -1.54
CA ARG A 68 -27.82 -34.20 -0.96
C ARG A 68 -26.43 -34.86 -0.97
N GLY A 69 -26.02 -35.41 0.17
CA GLY A 69 -24.90 -36.35 0.28
C GLY A 69 -23.73 -35.86 1.14
N LEU A 70 -23.84 -36.01 2.46
CA LEU A 70 -22.68 -36.04 3.37
C LEU A 70 -21.94 -37.37 3.18
N LEU A 71 -20.61 -37.30 3.06
CA LEU A 71 -19.72 -38.42 3.39
C LEU A 71 -18.82 -38.00 4.57
N PRO A 72 -18.57 -38.90 5.54
CA PRO A 72 -17.91 -38.55 6.80
C PRO A 72 -16.41 -38.32 6.62
N ARG A 73 -15.89 -37.31 7.34
CA ARG A 73 -14.44 -37.03 7.45
C ARG A 73 -13.79 -38.01 8.43
N PRO A 74 -12.61 -38.57 8.13
CA PRO A 74 -11.83 -39.29 9.12
C PRO A 74 -11.18 -38.31 10.11
N SER A 75 -11.39 -38.59 11.41
CA SER A 75 -10.75 -37.91 12.53
C SER A 75 -9.31 -38.41 12.70
N LEU A 76 -8.33 -37.51 12.63
CA LEU A 76 -7.01 -37.73 13.21
C LEU A 76 -6.78 -36.66 14.26
N ALA A 77 -7.22 -36.97 15.49
CA ALA A 77 -6.84 -36.24 16.68
C ALA A 77 -5.39 -36.60 17.01
N ALA A 78 -4.45 -35.71 16.67
CA ALA A 78 -3.13 -35.74 17.26
C ALA A 78 -3.19 -34.99 18.60
N SER A 79 -3.09 -35.74 19.69
CA SER A 79 -2.98 -35.26 21.06
C SER A 79 -1.75 -34.37 21.23
N VAL A 80 -1.97 -33.08 21.43
CA VAL A 80 -0.93 -32.12 21.86
C VAL A 80 -0.85 -32.18 23.38
N PRO A 81 0.32 -32.36 24.01
CA PRO A 81 0.44 -32.38 25.45
C PRO A 81 0.03 -31.01 26.03
N ALA A 82 -0.94 -31.05 26.92
CA ALA A 82 -1.45 -29.91 27.66
C ALA A 82 -0.53 -29.62 28.86
N SER A 83 0.39 -28.66 28.72
CA SER A 83 0.86 -27.79 29.82
C SER A 83 2.07 -26.95 29.38
N MET A 84 1.82 -25.95 28.53
CA MET A 84 2.56 -24.69 28.63
C MET A 84 1.52 -23.62 28.98
N SER A 85 1.41 -23.33 30.28
CA SER A 85 0.69 -22.16 30.78
C SER A 85 1.43 -20.92 30.29
N TYR A 86 0.97 -20.38 29.16
CA TYR A 86 1.39 -19.06 28.71
C TYR A 86 0.77 -18.00 29.64
N PRO A 87 1.50 -16.93 29.97
CA PRO A 87 0.97 -15.87 30.81
C PRO A 87 -0.31 -15.27 30.18
N PRO A 88 -1.22 -14.72 31.02
CA PRO A 88 -2.42 -14.06 30.55
C PRO A 88 -2.04 -12.96 29.54
N THR A 89 -2.92 -12.77 28.56
CA THR A 89 -2.84 -11.81 27.44
C THR A 89 -2.00 -10.59 27.80
N ALA A 90 -0.71 -10.61 27.45
CA ALA A 90 0.19 -9.53 27.84
C ALA A 90 -0.37 -8.21 27.30
N ALA A 91 -0.55 -7.22 28.18
CA ALA A 91 -0.93 -5.86 27.81
C ALA A 91 -0.04 -5.41 26.65
N GLN A 92 -0.62 -4.77 25.62
CA GLN A 92 0.18 -4.30 24.50
C GLN A 92 1.13 -3.19 25.02
N PRO A 93 2.45 -3.39 24.98
CA PRO A 93 3.41 -2.44 25.52
C PRO A 93 3.27 -1.09 24.81
N GLY A 94 3.15 -0.04 25.62
CA GLY A 94 2.96 1.34 25.13
C GLY A 94 1.51 1.81 25.12
N LEU A 95 0.53 0.93 25.36
CA LEU A 95 -0.85 1.32 25.65
C LEU A 95 -1.10 1.29 27.15
N ILE A 96 -1.62 2.39 27.69
CA ILE A 96 -2.01 2.50 29.09
C ILE A 96 -3.49 2.13 29.18
N ASP A 97 -3.77 0.90 29.63
CA ASP A 97 -5.12 0.40 29.86
C ASP A 97 -5.78 1.08 31.08
N GLY A 98 -7.12 1.14 31.11
CA GLY A 98 -7.92 1.57 32.27
C GLY A 98 -8.33 3.04 32.33
N LEU A 99 -7.57 3.95 31.72
CA LEU A 99 -7.99 5.35 31.54
C LEU A 99 -8.67 5.48 30.18
N ARG A 100 -9.93 5.93 30.17
CA ARG A 100 -10.70 6.22 28.94
C ARG A 100 -11.44 7.52 29.06
N CYS A 101 -11.65 8.17 27.92
CA CYS A 101 -12.49 9.34 27.83
C CYS A 101 -13.96 8.92 27.75
N ALA A 102 -14.68 8.95 28.87
CA ALA A 102 -16.05 8.43 28.94
C ALA A 102 -17.01 9.02 27.88
N PRO A 103 -17.00 10.34 27.58
CA PRO A 103 -17.83 10.88 26.49
C PRO A 103 -17.47 10.32 25.12
N LEU A 104 -16.17 10.22 24.80
CA LEU A 104 -15.73 9.68 23.52
C LEU A 104 -16.04 8.18 23.40
N GLN A 105 -15.81 7.40 24.47
CA GLN A 105 -16.18 5.98 24.47
C GLN A 105 -17.66 5.78 24.20
N ARG A 106 -18.56 6.53 24.86
CA ARG A 106 -20.01 6.45 24.60
C ARG A 106 -20.35 6.81 23.15
N ALA A 107 -19.70 7.83 22.59
CA ALA A 107 -19.89 8.20 21.20
C ALA A 107 -19.44 7.10 20.23
N VAL A 108 -18.31 6.43 20.49
CA VAL A 108 -17.84 5.28 19.71
C VAL A 108 -18.85 4.14 19.75
N GLU A 109 -19.32 3.75 20.94
CA GLU A 109 -20.30 2.66 21.07
C GLU A 109 -21.62 3.00 20.36
N ALA A 110 -22.10 4.25 20.49
CA ALA A 110 -23.32 4.69 19.82
C ALA A 110 -23.23 4.67 18.29
N ILE A 111 -22.09 5.09 17.71
CA ILE A 111 -21.86 5.05 16.26
C ILE A 111 -21.80 3.61 15.76
N LEU A 112 -21.17 2.70 16.51
CA LEU A 112 -20.99 1.31 16.07
C LEU A 112 -22.23 0.44 16.30
N ALA A 113 -23.12 0.82 17.22
CA ALA A 113 -24.35 0.07 17.51
C ALA A 113 -25.30 -0.04 16.30
N THR A 114 -25.16 0.83 15.29
CA THR A 114 -26.00 0.85 14.08
C THR A 114 -25.47 -0.03 12.95
N ASP A 115 -24.30 -0.66 13.08
CA ASP A 115 -23.68 -1.44 12.01
C ASP A 115 -23.53 -2.91 12.42
N PRO A 116 -23.97 -3.86 11.58
CA PRO A 116 -23.92 -5.29 11.90
C PRO A 116 -22.51 -5.89 11.76
N GLY A 117 -21.56 -5.13 11.22
CA GLY A 117 -20.20 -5.59 10.96
C GLY A 117 -19.38 -5.83 12.23
N ARG A 118 -18.28 -6.57 12.07
CA ARG A 118 -17.29 -6.73 13.14
C ARG A 118 -16.30 -5.57 13.11
N TRP A 119 -16.32 -4.77 14.16
CA TRP A 119 -15.44 -3.63 14.34
C TRP A 119 -14.36 -3.88 15.40
N GLY A 120 -13.14 -3.44 15.10
CA GLY A 120 -12.08 -3.16 16.06
C GLY A 120 -11.72 -1.68 15.96
N VAL A 121 -11.97 -0.91 17.01
CA VAL A 121 -11.70 0.52 17.07
C VAL A 121 -10.84 0.83 18.28
N THR A 122 -9.72 1.50 18.07
CA THR A 122 -8.86 1.97 19.15
C THR A 122 -8.39 3.38 18.85
N LEU A 123 -8.51 4.28 19.84
CA LEU A 123 -8.01 5.65 19.80
C LEU A 123 -7.14 5.89 21.04
N VAL A 124 -5.96 6.49 20.84
CA VAL A 124 -4.96 6.74 21.89
C VAL A 124 -4.36 8.15 21.72
N ASP A 125 -4.04 8.81 22.83
CA ASP A 125 -3.30 10.09 22.78
C ASP A 125 -1.79 9.88 22.57
N GLY A 126 -1.03 10.97 22.42
CA GLY A 126 0.42 10.90 22.21
C GLY A 126 1.25 10.31 23.36
N SER A 127 0.68 10.23 24.56
CA SER A 127 1.32 9.54 25.69
C SER A 127 1.14 8.02 25.61
N GLY A 128 0.13 7.55 24.86
CA GLY A 128 -0.27 6.15 24.77
C GLY A 128 -1.47 5.79 25.64
N ARG A 129 -2.13 6.78 26.25
CA ARG A 129 -3.35 6.57 27.03
C ARG A 129 -4.52 6.30 26.09
N LEU A 130 -5.32 5.27 26.40
CA LEU A 130 -6.53 4.99 25.65
C LEU A 130 -7.54 6.14 25.81
N LEU A 131 -8.09 6.58 24.69
CA LEU A 131 -9.18 7.56 24.68
C LEU A 131 -10.52 6.84 24.51
N ALA A 132 -10.57 5.89 23.57
CA ALA A 132 -11.68 4.96 23.41
C ALA A 132 -11.20 3.64 22.78
N ASP A 133 -11.90 2.57 23.10
CA ASP A 133 -11.56 1.22 22.63
C ASP A 133 -12.82 0.36 22.55
N HIS A 134 -13.13 -0.13 21.35
CA HIS A 134 -14.19 -1.10 21.07
C HIS A 134 -13.56 -2.33 20.45
N ARG A 135 -13.62 -3.46 21.17
CA ARG A 135 -13.07 -4.77 20.75
C ARG A 135 -11.64 -4.67 20.19
N GLY A 136 -10.80 -3.80 20.76
CA GLY A 136 -9.53 -3.45 20.13
C GLY A 136 -8.47 -4.56 20.13
N SER A 137 -8.72 -5.65 20.84
CA SER A 137 -7.91 -6.87 20.88
C SER A 137 -8.33 -7.90 19.83
N ASP A 138 -9.48 -7.74 19.18
CA ASP A 138 -9.96 -8.67 18.15
C ASP A 138 -9.02 -8.66 16.94
N ALA A 139 -8.56 -9.85 16.56
CA ALA A 139 -7.72 -10.02 15.38
C ALA A 139 -8.60 -10.09 14.12
N LEU A 140 -8.59 -9.03 13.32
CA LEU A 140 -9.39 -8.86 12.10
C LEU A 140 -8.51 -8.86 10.85
N ILE A 141 -9.12 -8.92 9.67
CA ILE A 141 -8.40 -8.81 8.38
C ILE A 141 -8.01 -7.35 8.19
N PRO A 142 -6.71 -7.00 8.12
CA PRO A 142 -6.30 -5.60 8.11
C PRO A 142 -6.33 -4.94 6.73
N ALA A 143 -6.53 -5.72 5.66
CA ALA A 143 -6.32 -5.27 4.29
C ALA A 143 -4.99 -4.48 4.18
N SER A 144 -4.95 -3.39 3.41
CA SER A 144 -3.73 -2.60 3.19
C SER A 144 -3.15 -1.88 4.42
N ASN A 145 -3.77 -1.92 5.60
CA ASN A 145 -3.09 -1.49 6.83
C ASN A 145 -1.91 -2.40 7.17
N GLN A 146 -1.86 -3.61 6.63
CA GLN A 146 -0.69 -4.49 6.65
C GLN A 146 0.60 -3.79 6.18
N LYS A 147 0.49 -2.82 5.27
CA LYS A 147 1.63 -2.04 4.76
C LYS A 147 2.32 -1.19 5.83
N LEU A 148 1.63 -0.87 6.92
CA LEU A 148 2.24 -0.22 8.08
C LEU A 148 3.33 -1.10 8.68
N ILE A 149 3.15 -2.43 8.68
CA ILE A 149 4.16 -3.38 9.17
C ILE A 149 5.36 -3.42 8.22
N SER A 150 5.12 -3.63 6.91
CA SER A 150 6.18 -3.80 5.92
C SER A 150 7.02 -2.52 5.74
N THR A 151 6.39 -1.35 5.82
CA THR A 151 7.10 -0.06 5.75
C THR A 151 7.86 0.27 7.04
N ALA A 152 7.29 -0.04 8.22
CA ALA A 152 7.95 0.22 9.50
C ALA A 152 9.24 -0.61 9.67
N ILE A 153 9.18 -1.92 9.40
CA ILE A 153 10.40 -2.75 9.48
C ILE A 153 11.46 -2.35 8.45
N ALA A 154 11.04 -1.93 7.26
CA ALA A 154 11.98 -1.51 6.21
C ALA A 154 12.73 -0.23 6.63
N ILE A 155 12.01 0.81 7.06
CA ILE A 155 12.65 2.08 7.44
C ILE A 155 13.49 1.96 8.70
N ASP A 156 13.07 1.15 9.67
CA ASP A 156 13.81 0.89 10.90
C ASP A 156 15.17 0.22 10.64
N ARG A 157 15.22 -0.72 9.68
CA ARG A 157 16.44 -1.52 9.42
C ARG A 157 17.38 -0.93 8.39
N LEU A 158 16.87 -0.12 7.47
CA LEU A 158 17.61 0.34 6.30
C LEU A 158 17.78 1.86 6.27
N GLY A 159 16.92 2.60 6.97
CA GLY A 159 16.91 4.06 6.93
C GLY A 159 16.29 4.63 5.63
N PRO A 160 15.86 5.90 5.64
CA PRO A 160 15.10 6.50 4.54
C PRO A 160 15.91 6.69 3.26
N GLY A 161 17.24 6.76 3.36
CA GLY A 161 18.15 6.97 2.23
C GLY A 161 18.59 5.70 1.50
N HIS A 162 18.25 4.51 2.01
CA HIS A 162 18.63 3.24 1.38
C HIS A 162 18.10 3.15 -0.05
N ARG A 163 18.87 2.53 -0.95
CA ARG A 163 18.49 2.32 -2.34
C ARG A 163 18.68 0.87 -2.72
N LEU A 164 17.73 0.36 -3.49
CA LEU A 164 17.86 -0.91 -4.17
C LEU A 164 18.77 -0.72 -5.39
N HIS A 165 19.49 -1.76 -5.77
CA HIS A 165 20.39 -1.73 -6.92
C HIS A 165 20.07 -2.85 -7.90
N THR A 166 20.00 -2.49 -9.18
CA THR A 166 20.04 -3.45 -10.28
C THR A 166 21.40 -3.32 -10.94
N SER A 167 22.15 -4.42 -11.04
CA SER A 167 23.56 -4.39 -11.46
C SER A 167 23.84 -5.40 -12.56
N LEU A 168 24.62 -4.97 -13.55
CA LEU A 168 25.21 -5.82 -14.57
C LEU A 168 26.65 -6.18 -14.16
N TRP A 169 26.92 -7.47 -14.10
CA TRP A 169 28.23 -8.02 -13.77
C TRP A 169 28.79 -8.80 -14.95
N ARG A 170 30.11 -8.77 -15.12
CA ARG A 170 30.87 -9.78 -15.89
C ARG A 170 31.49 -10.76 -14.91
N LEU A 171 31.23 -12.04 -15.13
CA LEU A 171 31.77 -13.14 -14.34
C LEU A 171 33.18 -13.51 -14.85
N PRO A 172 34.00 -14.22 -14.05
CA PRO A 172 35.34 -14.66 -14.46
C PRO A 172 35.34 -15.59 -15.69
N ASP A 173 34.26 -16.33 -15.91
CA ASP A 173 34.08 -17.23 -17.07
C ASP A 173 33.59 -16.49 -18.33
N GLY A 174 33.55 -15.16 -18.31
CA GLY A 174 33.12 -14.32 -19.43
C GLY A 174 31.62 -14.03 -19.49
N ARG A 175 30.78 -14.83 -18.81
CA ARG A 175 29.32 -14.61 -18.82
C ARG A 175 28.93 -13.31 -18.11
N TYR A 176 27.79 -12.78 -18.52
CA TYR A 176 27.16 -11.62 -17.90
C TYR A 176 26.09 -12.06 -16.92
N ARG A 177 25.81 -11.23 -15.92
CA ARG A 177 24.70 -11.45 -15.00
C ARG A 177 23.98 -10.15 -14.68
N LEU A 178 22.69 -10.10 -14.95
CA LEU A 178 21.82 -8.98 -14.56
C LEU A 178 21.16 -9.28 -13.21
N GLN A 179 21.71 -8.74 -12.15
CA GLN A 179 21.23 -8.98 -10.79
C GLN A 179 20.28 -7.88 -10.33
N GLY A 180 19.02 -8.25 -10.07
CA GLY A 180 18.02 -7.38 -9.46
C GLY A 180 17.94 -7.52 -7.94
N SER A 181 17.36 -6.51 -7.29
CA SER A 181 17.06 -6.49 -5.86
C SER A 181 15.61 -6.12 -5.55
N GLY A 182 14.73 -6.27 -6.54
CA GLY A 182 13.29 -6.04 -6.44
C GLY A 182 12.84 -4.61 -6.65
N ASP A 183 13.63 -3.78 -7.32
CA ASP A 183 13.28 -2.37 -7.56
C ASP A 183 12.00 -2.24 -8.40
N PRO A 184 10.87 -1.72 -7.84
CA PRO A 184 9.63 -1.55 -8.58
C PRO A 184 9.63 -0.31 -9.49
N PHE A 185 10.73 0.46 -9.53
CA PHE A 185 10.92 1.63 -10.39
C PHE A 185 11.83 1.34 -11.59
N LEU A 186 12.31 0.10 -11.76
CA LEU A 186 13.14 -0.28 -12.88
C LEU A 186 12.38 -0.04 -14.20
N THR A 187 12.99 0.67 -15.14
CA THR A 187 12.35 1.06 -16.40
C THR A 187 12.77 0.13 -17.55
N GLN A 188 11.98 0.14 -18.61
CA GLN A 188 12.33 -0.54 -19.86
C GLN A 188 13.65 -0.03 -20.45
N SER A 189 13.86 1.28 -20.47
CA SER A 189 15.09 1.89 -21.00
C SER A 189 16.34 1.47 -20.22
N GLN A 190 16.22 1.30 -18.89
CA GLN A 190 17.30 0.79 -18.07
C GLN A 190 17.65 -0.67 -18.41
N ILE A 191 16.65 -1.53 -18.63
CA ILE A 191 16.88 -2.91 -19.09
C ILE A 191 17.60 -2.93 -20.45
N GLN A 192 17.11 -2.16 -21.42
CA GLN A 192 17.73 -2.07 -22.74
C GLN A 192 19.17 -1.53 -22.65
N HIS A 193 19.42 -0.57 -21.75
CA HIS A 193 20.77 -0.03 -21.52
C HIS A 193 21.73 -1.07 -20.94
N PHE A 194 21.31 -1.92 -20.00
CA PHE A 194 22.15 -3.03 -19.55
C PHE A 194 22.55 -3.96 -20.70
N ALA A 195 21.62 -4.27 -21.61
CA ALA A 195 21.94 -5.08 -22.78
C ALA A 195 22.97 -4.42 -23.71
N MET A 196 22.80 -3.12 -24.01
CA MET A 196 23.76 -2.37 -24.82
C MET A 196 25.17 -2.41 -24.21
N LEU A 197 25.28 -2.30 -22.88
CA LEU A 197 26.56 -2.37 -22.17
C LEU A 197 27.17 -3.76 -22.21
N ALA A 198 26.37 -4.83 -22.08
CA ALA A 198 26.85 -6.20 -22.18
C ALA A 198 27.40 -6.51 -23.57
N VAL A 199 26.69 -6.11 -24.64
CA VAL A 199 27.17 -6.25 -26.03
C VAL A 199 28.48 -5.50 -26.24
N ARG A 200 28.54 -4.23 -25.85
CA ARG A 200 29.76 -3.41 -26.02
C ARG A 200 30.96 -3.92 -25.23
N ASP A 201 30.75 -4.45 -24.03
CA ASP A 201 31.81 -5.06 -23.23
C ASP A 201 32.25 -6.39 -23.87
N GLY A 202 31.31 -7.22 -24.35
CA GLY A 202 31.61 -8.52 -24.98
C GLY A 202 32.42 -8.39 -26.26
N LEU A 203 32.08 -7.43 -27.12
CA LEU A 203 32.82 -7.14 -28.35
C LEU A 203 34.30 -6.79 -28.09
N ARG A 204 34.63 -6.18 -26.94
CA ARG A 204 36.04 -5.90 -26.55
C ARG A 204 36.85 -7.16 -26.29
N PHE A 205 36.17 -8.28 -26.01
CA PHE A 205 36.77 -9.59 -25.76
C PHE A 205 36.50 -10.59 -26.91
N GLY A 206 36.02 -10.12 -28.07
CA GLY A 206 35.71 -10.98 -29.22
C GLY A 206 34.43 -11.82 -29.08
N GLU A 207 33.60 -11.54 -28.07
CA GLU A 207 32.33 -12.24 -27.85
C GLU A 207 31.22 -11.61 -28.71
N MET A 208 30.89 -12.23 -29.85
CA MET A 208 29.87 -11.72 -30.78
C MET A 208 28.44 -11.84 -30.22
N VAL A 209 28.18 -12.87 -29.42
CA VAL A 209 26.89 -13.11 -28.75
C VAL A 209 27.14 -13.42 -27.28
N PRO A 210 27.23 -12.40 -26.42
CA PRO A 210 27.47 -12.64 -25.00
C PRO A 210 26.32 -13.39 -24.33
N ASN A 211 26.68 -14.30 -23.42
CA ASN A 211 25.73 -15.05 -22.59
C ASN A 211 25.39 -14.24 -21.34
N LEU A 212 24.11 -14.00 -21.07
CA LEU A 212 23.61 -13.23 -19.94
C LEU A 212 22.68 -14.10 -19.08
N ASP A 213 23.16 -14.39 -17.87
CA ASP A 213 22.37 -14.99 -16.80
C ASP A 213 21.36 -13.97 -16.24
N LEU A 214 20.10 -14.39 -16.11
CA LEU A 214 19.01 -13.64 -15.50
C LEU A 214 18.54 -14.34 -14.20
N PRO A 215 19.16 -14.08 -13.04
CA PRO A 215 18.73 -14.63 -11.75
C PRO A 215 17.30 -14.26 -11.37
N GLU A 216 16.47 -15.28 -11.14
CA GLU A 216 15.10 -15.09 -10.68
C GLU A 216 14.67 -16.16 -9.66
N LEU A 217 13.63 -15.82 -8.88
CA LEU A 217 12.90 -16.76 -8.05
C LEU A 217 12.18 -17.81 -8.89
N PRO A 218 11.97 -19.04 -8.37
CA PRO A 218 11.06 -19.99 -8.98
C PRO A 218 9.67 -19.39 -9.17
N ARG A 219 9.00 -19.71 -10.29
CA ARG A 219 7.66 -19.17 -10.63
C ARG A 219 6.63 -19.34 -9.51
N GLY A 220 6.67 -20.47 -8.80
CA GLY A 220 5.78 -20.74 -7.66
C GLY A 220 5.97 -19.79 -6.46
N HIS A 221 7.02 -18.97 -6.45
CA HIS A 221 7.33 -18.00 -5.39
C HIS A 221 7.07 -16.54 -5.79
N TRP A 222 6.61 -16.28 -7.02
CA TRP A 222 6.32 -14.91 -7.48
C TRP A 222 5.11 -14.30 -6.78
N TRP A 223 4.14 -15.12 -6.39
CA TRP A 223 2.95 -14.68 -5.67
C TRP A 223 2.94 -15.26 -4.25
N PRO A 224 2.57 -14.46 -3.23
CA PRO A 224 2.13 -15.02 -1.95
C PRO A 224 1.01 -16.03 -2.17
N SER A 225 1.05 -17.16 -1.45
CA SER A 225 0.16 -18.29 -1.69
C SER A 225 -1.33 -17.97 -1.44
N GLY A 226 -1.63 -17.03 -0.56
CA GLY A 226 -3.01 -16.62 -0.25
C GLY A 226 -3.57 -15.53 -1.14
N TRP A 227 -2.85 -15.09 -2.18
CA TRP A 227 -3.40 -14.16 -3.18
C TRP A 227 -4.41 -14.87 -4.07
N PRO A 228 -5.64 -14.32 -4.25
CA PRO A 228 -6.66 -14.90 -5.12
C PRO A 228 -6.13 -15.09 -6.54
N LEU A 229 -6.44 -16.22 -7.16
CA LEU A 229 -5.97 -16.52 -8.52
C LEU A 229 -6.54 -15.52 -9.54
N ASP A 230 -7.84 -15.22 -9.43
CA ASP A 230 -8.54 -14.31 -10.34
C ASP A 230 -8.01 -12.87 -10.26
N ASP A 231 -7.41 -12.49 -9.14
CA ASP A 231 -6.84 -11.16 -8.95
C ASP A 231 -5.50 -11.01 -9.70
N ARG A 232 -4.75 -12.10 -9.93
CA ARG A 232 -3.36 -12.07 -10.44
C ARG A 232 -3.20 -11.45 -11.83
N GLN A 233 -4.28 -11.24 -12.56
CA GLN A 233 -4.29 -10.53 -13.84
C GLN A 233 -4.17 -8.99 -13.69
N TRP A 234 -4.48 -8.45 -12.51
CA TRP A 234 -4.52 -7.00 -12.25
C TRP A 234 -3.21 -6.48 -11.65
N GLU A 235 -2.89 -5.20 -11.87
CA GLU A 235 -1.64 -4.57 -11.44
C GLU A 235 -1.39 -4.65 -9.92
N TYR A 236 -2.46 -4.57 -9.11
CA TYR A 236 -2.35 -4.70 -7.67
C TYR A 236 -1.98 -6.13 -7.21
N ALA A 237 -2.10 -7.13 -8.08
CA ALA A 237 -1.69 -8.51 -7.82
C ALA A 237 -0.59 -9.00 -8.78
N ALA A 238 0.19 -8.06 -9.34
CA ALA A 238 1.34 -8.36 -10.18
C ALA A 238 2.39 -9.23 -9.45
N PRO A 239 3.11 -10.09 -10.19
CA PRO A 239 4.13 -10.96 -9.60
C PRO A 239 5.26 -10.17 -8.94
N VAL A 240 5.75 -10.68 -7.81
CA VAL A 240 6.83 -10.11 -7.02
C VAL A 240 8.14 -10.84 -7.33
N THR A 241 8.99 -10.20 -8.14
CA THR A 241 10.23 -10.78 -8.70
C THR A 241 11.46 -9.94 -8.34
N LEU A 242 12.66 -10.48 -8.56
CA LEU A 242 13.93 -9.77 -8.30
C LEU A 242 14.18 -8.65 -9.31
N LEU A 243 13.72 -8.82 -10.54
CA LEU A 243 13.70 -7.76 -11.55
C LEU A 243 12.24 -7.42 -11.87
N SER A 244 11.88 -6.14 -11.69
CA SER A 244 10.48 -5.72 -11.79
C SER A 244 10.35 -4.47 -12.65
N VAL A 245 10.14 -4.65 -13.95
CA VAL A 245 10.00 -3.53 -14.89
C VAL A 245 8.65 -2.87 -14.67
N ALA A 246 8.65 -1.62 -14.22
CA ALA A 246 7.46 -0.86 -13.83
C ALA A 246 6.58 -1.63 -12.84
N ALA A 247 7.19 -2.26 -11.82
CA ALA A 247 6.50 -3.10 -10.85
C ALA A 247 5.74 -4.31 -11.44
N ASN A 248 6.15 -4.78 -12.62
CA ASN A 248 5.53 -5.86 -13.39
C ASN A 248 4.08 -5.59 -13.79
N SER A 249 3.74 -4.34 -14.09
CA SER A 249 2.45 -3.98 -14.66
C SER A 249 2.58 -3.18 -15.96
N GLU A 250 1.52 -3.23 -16.75
CA GLU A 250 1.29 -2.41 -17.95
C GLU A 250 -0.16 -1.93 -17.91
N GLY A 251 -0.36 -0.62 -17.70
CA GLY A 251 -1.68 -0.09 -17.38
C GLY A 251 -2.25 -0.75 -16.12
N ASP A 252 -3.49 -1.21 -16.21
CA ASP A 252 -4.19 -1.85 -15.09
C ASP A 252 -3.88 -3.36 -14.96
N PHE A 253 -3.03 -3.91 -15.83
CA PHE A 253 -2.79 -5.36 -15.92
C PHE A 253 -1.39 -5.75 -15.43
N ALA A 254 -1.31 -6.93 -14.85
CA ALA A 254 -0.07 -7.57 -14.45
C ALA A 254 0.61 -8.29 -15.64
N VAL A 255 1.93 -8.14 -15.73
CA VAL A 255 2.78 -8.92 -16.62
C VAL A 255 2.96 -10.32 -16.03
N GLN A 256 2.33 -11.33 -16.63
CA GLN A 256 2.30 -12.71 -16.10
C GLN A 256 3.62 -13.49 -16.23
N ASP A 257 4.53 -13.02 -17.08
CA ASP A 257 5.87 -13.58 -17.24
C ASP A 257 6.92 -12.45 -17.30
N PRO A 258 7.32 -11.90 -16.14
CA PRO A 258 8.33 -10.85 -16.08
C PRO A 258 9.67 -11.25 -16.69
N PRO A 259 10.22 -12.47 -16.45
CA PRO A 259 11.45 -12.90 -17.11
C PRO A 259 11.35 -12.91 -18.63
N ALA A 260 10.26 -13.41 -19.22
CA ALA A 260 10.07 -13.37 -20.67
C ALA A 260 10.04 -11.93 -21.21
N LYS A 261 9.32 -11.02 -20.53
CA LYS A 261 9.32 -9.59 -20.89
C LYS A 261 10.73 -8.99 -20.81
N ILE A 262 11.47 -9.26 -19.73
CA ILE A 262 12.83 -8.74 -19.54
C ILE A 262 13.77 -9.29 -20.61
N SER A 263 13.73 -10.58 -20.91
CA SER A 263 14.51 -11.20 -21.98
C SER A 263 14.25 -10.54 -23.34
N ARG A 264 12.98 -10.25 -23.66
CA ARG A 264 12.62 -9.51 -24.88
C ARG A 264 13.22 -8.11 -24.89
N LEU A 265 13.14 -7.37 -23.78
CA LEU A 265 13.70 -6.03 -23.67
C LEU A 265 15.25 -6.03 -23.76
N LEU A 266 15.91 -7.04 -23.20
CA LEU A 266 17.36 -7.21 -23.32
C LEU A 266 17.75 -7.50 -24.77
N ARG A 267 17.06 -8.40 -25.47
CA ARG A 267 17.32 -8.68 -26.89
C ARG A 267 17.09 -7.42 -27.75
N GLN A 268 16.06 -6.64 -27.48
CA GLN A 268 15.84 -5.35 -28.15
C GLN A 268 16.98 -4.35 -27.90
N GLY A 269 17.45 -4.24 -26.66
CA GLY A 269 18.60 -3.39 -26.33
C GLY A 269 19.90 -3.84 -27.02
N ALA A 270 20.12 -5.14 -27.12
CA ALA A 270 21.27 -5.70 -27.84
C ALA A 270 21.24 -5.36 -29.34
N LEU A 271 20.08 -5.53 -29.99
CA LEU A 271 19.87 -5.18 -31.39
C LEU A 271 20.10 -3.68 -31.64
N ALA A 272 19.65 -2.81 -30.73
CA ALA A 272 19.90 -1.37 -30.81
C ALA A 272 21.39 -1.00 -30.70
N ALA A 273 22.22 -1.86 -30.09
CA ALA A 273 23.68 -1.73 -30.07
C ALA A 273 24.38 -2.39 -31.27
N GLY A 274 23.63 -2.92 -32.25
CA GLY A 274 24.19 -3.61 -33.41
C GLY A 274 24.71 -5.02 -33.11
N GLY A 275 24.27 -5.65 -32.02
CA GLY A 275 24.69 -6.99 -31.63
C GLY A 275 23.54 -7.88 -31.18
N ALA A 276 23.88 -8.99 -30.53
CA ALA A 276 22.93 -9.94 -29.97
C ALA A 276 23.34 -10.36 -28.55
N LEU A 277 22.39 -10.89 -27.79
CA LEU A 277 22.62 -11.50 -26.48
C LEU A 277 21.88 -12.83 -26.42
N ASP A 278 22.53 -13.83 -25.84
CA ASP A 278 21.81 -15.00 -25.35
C ASP A 278 21.43 -14.78 -23.88
N VAL A 279 20.15 -14.93 -23.56
CA VAL A 279 19.60 -14.61 -22.23
C VAL A 279 19.03 -15.88 -21.62
N THR A 280 19.60 -16.29 -20.50
CA THR A 280 19.22 -17.52 -19.80
C THR A 280 18.68 -17.20 -18.41
N PRO A 281 17.37 -17.40 -18.15
CA PRO A 281 16.84 -17.39 -16.78
C PRO A 281 17.51 -18.45 -15.92
N VAL A 282 18.01 -18.05 -14.76
CA VAL A 282 18.72 -18.95 -13.83
C VAL A 282 18.16 -18.80 -12.42
N SER A 283 18.27 -19.83 -11.60
CA SER A 283 17.80 -19.78 -10.21
C SER A 283 18.63 -18.81 -9.38
N ALA A 284 17.98 -17.82 -8.75
CA ALA A 284 18.62 -16.87 -7.84
C ALA A 284 19.33 -17.53 -6.64
N ALA A 285 18.84 -18.70 -6.19
CA ALA A 285 19.44 -19.43 -5.07
C ALA A 285 20.83 -20.00 -5.41
N ARG A 286 21.12 -20.22 -6.70
CA ARG A 286 22.35 -20.87 -7.19
C ARG A 286 23.35 -19.88 -7.79
N THR A 287 23.05 -18.58 -7.76
CA THR A 287 23.79 -17.56 -8.54
C THR A 287 24.45 -16.52 -7.65
N ARG A 288 25.22 -16.99 -6.66
CA ARG A 288 26.15 -16.10 -5.93
C ARG A 288 27.18 -15.54 -6.91
N LEU A 289 27.56 -14.28 -6.71
CA LEU A 289 28.67 -13.69 -7.45
C LEU A 289 29.96 -14.38 -7.00
N SER A 290 30.78 -14.79 -7.97
CA SER A 290 32.08 -15.40 -7.71
C SER A 290 33.13 -14.33 -7.43
N ARG A 291 34.19 -14.69 -6.71
CA ARG A 291 35.38 -13.83 -6.58
C ARG A 291 35.91 -13.51 -7.99
N GLY A 292 36.23 -12.24 -8.25
CA GLY A 292 36.65 -11.77 -9.57
C GLY A 292 35.51 -11.29 -10.48
N SER A 293 34.24 -11.38 -10.04
CA SER A 293 33.14 -10.75 -10.76
C SER A 293 33.31 -9.23 -10.78
N ARG A 294 33.30 -8.62 -11.98
CA ARG A 294 33.47 -7.18 -12.20
C ARG A 294 32.12 -6.53 -12.46
N ARG A 295 31.77 -5.50 -11.70
CA ARG A 295 30.55 -4.72 -11.95
C ARG A 295 30.78 -3.79 -13.13
N ILE A 296 29.97 -3.91 -14.17
CA ILE A 296 30.02 -3.03 -15.35
C ILE A 296 29.20 -1.78 -15.08
N HIS A 297 27.97 -1.96 -14.61
CA HIS A 297 27.04 -0.87 -14.38
C HIS A 297 26.06 -1.21 -13.27
N ALA A 298 25.54 -0.19 -12.60
CA ALA A 298 24.47 -0.32 -11.65
C ALA A 298 23.53 0.88 -11.71
N VAL A 299 22.24 0.60 -11.61
CA VAL A 299 21.19 1.60 -11.45
C VAL A 299 20.67 1.50 -10.03
N ALA A 300 20.55 2.65 -9.36
CA ALA A 300 19.95 2.74 -8.04
C ALA A 300 18.47 3.13 -8.16
N SER A 301 17.61 2.50 -7.36
CA SER A 301 16.23 2.91 -7.19
C SER A 301 16.13 4.32 -6.61
N PRO A 302 14.93 4.95 -6.63
CA PRO A 302 14.64 6.02 -5.70
C PRO A 302 14.94 5.63 -4.24
N PRO A 303 15.17 6.59 -3.34
CA PRO A 303 15.45 6.28 -1.94
C PRO A 303 14.26 5.57 -1.28
N LEU A 304 14.51 4.79 -0.23
CA LEU A 304 13.51 4.00 0.49
C LEU A 304 12.30 4.83 0.93
N SER A 305 12.52 6.11 1.27
CA SER A 305 11.44 7.05 1.57
C SER A 305 10.40 7.15 0.44
N GLN A 306 10.82 7.14 -0.83
CA GLN A 306 9.90 7.16 -1.98
C GLN A 306 9.21 5.81 -2.19
N LEU A 307 9.89 4.68 -1.94
CA LEU A 307 9.28 3.35 -1.99
C LEU A 307 8.19 3.24 -0.91
N ILE A 308 8.47 3.71 0.30
CA ILE A 308 7.51 3.75 1.40
C ILE A 308 6.32 4.66 1.05
N THR A 309 6.56 5.84 0.46
CA THR A 309 5.47 6.70 -0.05
C THR A 309 4.63 6.01 -1.12
N ARG A 310 5.23 5.30 -2.07
CA ARG A 310 4.47 4.51 -3.07
C ARG A 310 3.63 3.43 -2.40
N ALA A 311 4.17 2.70 -1.42
CA ALA A 311 3.44 1.68 -0.68
C ALA A 311 2.31 2.27 0.19
N ASN A 312 2.54 3.36 0.90
CA ASN A 312 1.58 3.90 1.85
C ASN A 312 0.57 4.86 1.20
N ASN A 313 1.04 5.89 0.50
CA ASN A 313 0.21 6.95 -0.09
C ASN A 313 -0.63 6.42 -1.25
N ARG A 314 -0.04 5.59 -2.12
CA ARG A 314 -0.71 4.98 -3.29
C ARG A 314 -1.21 3.56 -3.04
N SER A 315 -0.96 3.00 -1.84
CA SER A 315 -1.35 1.63 -1.48
C SER A 315 -0.77 0.54 -2.39
N HIS A 316 0.41 0.75 -2.97
CA HIS A 316 0.97 -0.15 -3.98
C HIS A 316 1.43 -1.50 -3.41
N ASN A 317 0.85 -2.60 -3.89
CA ASN A 317 1.05 -3.94 -3.31
C ASN A 317 2.45 -4.51 -3.55
N VAL A 318 2.93 -4.54 -4.80
CA VAL A 318 4.27 -5.07 -5.13
C VAL A 318 5.36 -4.36 -4.35
N THR A 319 5.29 -3.03 -4.23
CA THR A 319 6.26 -2.25 -3.44
C THR A 319 6.24 -2.66 -1.96
N ALA A 320 5.06 -2.92 -1.36
CA ALA A 320 4.97 -3.38 0.01
C ALA A 320 5.53 -4.81 0.22
N GLU A 321 5.36 -5.68 -0.76
CA GLU A 321 5.95 -7.03 -0.78
C GLU A 321 7.48 -7.00 -0.84
N VAL A 322 8.03 -6.08 -1.64
CA VAL A 322 9.47 -5.80 -1.69
C VAL A 322 9.96 -5.27 -0.34
N LEU A 323 9.28 -4.26 0.22
CA LEU A 323 9.62 -3.65 1.51
C LEU A 323 9.64 -4.69 2.65
N LEU A 324 8.67 -5.61 2.70
CA LEU A 324 8.67 -6.71 3.67
C LEU A 324 9.89 -7.62 3.49
N ARG A 325 10.24 -7.98 2.26
CA ARG A 325 11.37 -8.88 1.95
C ARG A 325 12.72 -8.25 2.28
N ILE A 326 12.94 -7.00 1.88
CA ILE A 326 14.20 -6.30 2.17
C ILE A 326 14.32 -5.93 3.65
N GLY A 327 13.22 -5.52 4.29
CA GLY A 327 13.16 -5.33 5.75
C GLY A 327 13.41 -6.64 6.48
N GLY A 328 12.83 -7.74 6.00
CA GLY A 328 13.11 -9.11 6.45
C GLY A 328 14.50 -9.64 6.07
N ARG A 329 15.29 -8.91 5.25
CA ARG A 329 16.59 -9.34 4.71
C ARG A 329 16.54 -10.71 4.04
N SER A 330 15.45 -11.05 3.36
CA SER A 330 15.27 -12.31 2.66
C SER A 330 14.19 -12.20 1.59
N TRP A 331 14.46 -12.76 0.41
CA TRP A 331 13.50 -12.90 -0.66
C TRP A 331 12.59 -14.13 -0.54
N ASP A 332 12.94 -15.07 0.35
CA ASP A 332 12.01 -16.11 0.79
C ASP A 332 10.95 -15.47 1.70
N LEU A 333 9.70 -15.42 1.22
CA LEU A 333 8.60 -14.75 1.92
C LEU A 333 8.37 -15.35 3.31
N ARG A 334 8.50 -16.68 3.47
CA ARG A 334 8.32 -17.35 4.78
C ARG A 334 9.35 -16.82 5.79
N THR A 335 10.60 -16.71 5.38
CA THR A 335 11.68 -16.15 6.20
C THR A 335 11.51 -14.67 6.46
N ALA A 336 11.11 -13.88 5.46
CA ALA A 336 10.83 -12.45 5.63
C ALA A 336 9.73 -12.21 6.68
N ARG A 337 8.60 -12.93 6.57
CA ARG A 337 7.47 -12.88 7.53
C ARG A 337 7.90 -13.28 8.94
N ARG A 338 8.64 -14.37 9.09
CA ARG A 338 9.18 -14.81 10.40
C ARG A 338 10.06 -13.72 11.02
N ARG A 339 10.94 -13.11 10.23
CA ARG A 339 11.83 -12.04 10.71
C ARG A 339 11.08 -10.74 11.02
N ALA A 340 9.96 -10.48 10.34
CA ALA A 340 9.06 -9.39 10.71
C ALA A 340 8.36 -9.64 12.06
N LEU A 341 7.87 -10.86 12.29
CA LEU A 341 7.29 -11.23 13.59
C LEU A 341 8.32 -11.16 14.74
N VAL A 342 9.56 -11.59 14.51
CA VAL A 342 10.65 -11.44 15.50
C VAL A 342 10.94 -9.96 15.77
N TRP A 343 10.93 -9.11 14.73
CA TRP A 343 11.11 -7.67 14.87
C TRP A 343 10.00 -7.01 15.70
N LEU A 344 8.74 -7.42 15.48
CA LEU A 344 7.58 -6.98 16.27
C LEU A 344 7.67 -7.43 17.73
N ARG A 345 8.00 -8.71 17.97
CA ARG A 345 8.17 -9.26 19.33
C ARG A 345 9.21 -8.50 20.15
N ARG A 346 10.36 -8.18 19.56
CA ARG A 346 11.43 -7.41 20.23
C ARG A 346 11.02 -5.99 20.61
N ARG A 347 9.95 -5.46 20.00
CA ARG A 347 9.37 -4.13 20.30
C ARG A 347 8.15 -4.22 21.21
N GLY A 348 7.82 -5.42 21.70
CA GLY A 348 6.60 -5.65 22.46
C GLY A 348 5.32 -5.66 21.62
N LEU A 349 5.37 -5.38 20.32
CA LEU A 349 4.20 -5.21 19.46
C LEU A 349 3.51 -6.53 19.06
N TRP A 350 3.99 -7.67 19.54
CA TRP A 350 3.35 -8.96 19.23
C TRP A 350 2.16 -9.19 20.15
N HIS A 351 1.07 -9.73 19.60
CA HIS A 351 -0.08 -10.19 20.38
C HIS A 351 -0.59 -11.54 19.87
N ARG A 352 -1.35 -12.25 20.70
CA ARG A 352 -2.04 -13.48 20.30
C ARG A 352 -3.00 -13.17 19.14
N GLY A 353 -2.93 -13.95 18.07
CA GLY A 353 -3.76 -13.77 16.88
C GLY A 353 -3.17 -12.87 15.79
N LEU A 354 -2.02 -12.23 16.02
CA LEU A 354 -1.29 -11.51 14.98
C LEU A 354 -0.71 -12.49 13.95
N THR A 355 -1.10 -12.32 12.68
CA THR A 355 -0.60 -13.08 11.54
C THR A 355 -0.13 -12.12 10.44
N VAL A 356 1.15 -12.20 10.10
CA VAL A 356 1.73 -11.58 8.90
C VAL A 356 1.76 -12.65 7.82
N ALA A 357 0.81 -12.60 6.88
CA ALA A 357 0.67 -13.52 5.75
C ALA A 357 1.41 -13.02 4.50
N ASP A 358 1.39 -11.72 4.28
CA ASP A 358 2.11 -11.00 3.23
C ASP A 358 2.49 -9.58 3.72
N GLY A 359 3.11 -8.78 2.84
CA GLY A 359 3.48 -7.39 3.11
C GLY A 359 2.44 -6.37 2.65
N SER A 360 1.58 -6.76 1.71
CA SER A 360 0.62 -5.88 1.05
C SER A 360 -0.74 -5.81 1.74
N GLY A 361 -1.16 -6.89 2.40
CA GLY A 361 -2.50 -7.02 2.97
C GLY A 361 -3.55 -7.61 2.03
N LEU A 362 -3.16 -8.06 0.82
CA LEU A 362 -4.06 -8.73 -0.11
C LEU A 362 -4.38 -10.16 0.35
N ASP A 363 -3.43 -10.83 1.01
CA ASP A 363 -3.66 -12.14 1.60
C ASP A 363 -4.66 -12.07 2.77
N ARG A 364 -5.81 -12.73 2.62
CA ARG A 364 -6.88 -12.77 3.63
C ARG A 364 -6.49 -13.55 4.89
N ALA A 365 -5.35 -14.24 4.94
CA ALA A 365 -4.83 -14.88 6.15
C ALA A 365 -4.15 -13.88 7.11
N ASN A 366 -3.89 -12.64 6.68
CA ASN A 366 -3.41 -11.59 7.59
C ASN A 366 -4.41 -11.36 8.72
N ARG A 367 -3.89 -11.19 9.94
CA ARG A 367 -4.68 -10.88 11.13
C ARG A 367 -3.94 -9.86 11.97
N ALA A 368 -4.61 -8.80 12.38
CA ALA A 368 -4.09 -7.80 13.31
C ALA A 368 -5.26 -7.14 14.05
N SER A 369 -5.00 -6.55 15.21
CA SER A 369 -6.01 -5.82 15.98
C SER A 369 -5.86 -4.30 15.85
N SER A 370 -6.88 -3.53 16.23
CA SER A 370 -6.77 -2.06 16.23
C SER A 370 -5.81 -1.55 17.31
N ARG A 371 -5.72 -2.24 18.47
CA ARG A 371 -4.68 -1.99 19.47
C ARG A 371 -3.29 -2.18 18.89
N PHE A 372 -3.07 -3.24 18.10
CA PHE A 372 -1.79 -3.48 17.44
C PHE A 372 -1.36 -2.31 16.56
N PHE A 373 -2.25 -1.83 15.68
CA PHE A 373 -1.91 -0.73 14.78
C PHE A 373 -1.71 0.58 15.53
N THR A 374 -2.49 0.89 16.56
CA THR A 374 -2.27 2.08 17.39
C THR A 374 -0.95 2.02 18.17
N ALA A 375 -0.59 0.85 18.72
CA ALA A 375 0.72 0.63 19.34
C ALA A 375 1.87 0.78 18.32
N LEU A 376 1.72 0.25 17.10
CA LEU A 376 2.71 0.43 16.03
C LEU A 376 2.83 1.92 15.62
N LEU A 377 1.72 2.64 15.52
CA LEU A 377 1.71 4.07 15.22
C LEU A 377 2.42 4.89 16.30
N LEU A 378 2.19 4.59 17.58
CA LEU A 378 2.91 5.20 18.71
C LEU A 378 4.40 4.86 18.71
N HIS A 379 4.75 3.61 18.40
CA HIS A 379 6.14 3.21 18.22
C HIS A 379 6.81 4.03 17.12
N MET A 380 6.17 4.18 15.96
CA MET A 380 6.68 4.98 14.85
C MET A 380 6.67 6.49 15.16
N HIS A 381 5.76 6.96 16.01
CA HIS A 381 5.74 8.36 16.44
C HIS A 381 7.01 8.76 17.19
N ARG A 382 7.53 7.84 18.03
CA ARG A 382 8.75 7.98 18.82
C ARG A 382 10.02 7.59 18.04
N HIS A 383 9.89 7.07 16.83
CA HIS A 383 11.01 6.59 16.02
C HIS A 383 11.81 7.76 15.41
N PRO A 384 13.14 7.67 15.26
CA PRO A 384 13.96 8.74 14.65
C PRO A 384 13.52 9.16 13.23
N HIS A 385 12.86 8.26 12.51
CA HIS A 385 12.30 8.51 11.16
C HIS A 385 10.79 8.79 11.14
N SER A 386 10.22 9.23 12.27
CA SER A 386 8.78 9.53 12.44
C SER A 386 8.25 10.45 11.32
N THR A 387 8.92 11.58 11.06
CA THR A 387 8.50 12.55 10.04
C THR A 387 8.43 11.94 8.65
N THR A 388 9.44 11.17 8.24
CA THR A 388 9.46 10.51 6.93
C THR A 388 8.38 9.44 6.82
N TRP A 389 8.19 8.63 7.86
CA TRP A 389 7.22 7.54 7.82
C TRP A 389 5.78 8.05 7.86
N PHE A 390 5.43 8.99 8.75
CA PHE A 390 4.10 9.61 8.74
C PHE A 390 3.85 10.47 7.50
N GLY A 391 4.89 11.14 6.97
CA GLY A 391 4.81 11.89 5.72
C GLY A 391 4.53 11.03 4.49
N SER A 392 4.74 9.71 4.58
CA SER A 392 4.44 8.77 3.51
C SER A 392 2.96 8.34 3.44
N LEU A 393 2.18 8.60 4.50
CA LEU A 393 0.77 8.22 4.57
C LEU A 393 -0.10 9.13 3.68
N ALA A 394 -1.32 8.71 3.37
CA ALA A 394 -2.27 9.55 2.66
C ALA A 394 -2.83 10.63 3.59
N ARG A 395 -2.98 11.85 3.08
CA ARG A 395 -3.55 12.99 3.81
C ARG A 395 -4.98 13.27 3.37
N ALA A 396 -5.88 13.42 4.34
CA ALA A 396 -7.30 13.69 4.15
C ALA A 396 -7.55 14.86 3.19
N GLY A 397 -8.32 14.64 2.13
CA GLY A 397 -8.72 15.64 1.13
C GLY A 397 -7.58 16.23 0.31
N GLN A 398 -6.38 15.63 0.30
CA GLN A 398 -5.20 16.24 -0.32
C GLN A 398 -4.33 15.28 -1.13
N THR A 399 -4.00 14.09 -0.63
CA THR A 399 -3.04 13.19 -1.30
C THR A 399 -3.41 11.73 -1.20
N GLY A 400 -2.92 10.93 -2.15
CA GLY A 400 -3.00 9.47 -2.07
C GLY A 400 -4.43 8.94 -2.11
N THR A 401 -4.64 7.81 -1.43
CA THR A 401 -5.95 7.15 -1.32
C THR A 401 -7.02 7.97 -0.59
N LEU A 402 -6.65 9.11 0.01
CA LEU A 402 -7.55 10.04 0.67
C LEU A 402 -7.68 11.36 -0.09
N LYS A 403 -7.13 11.49 -1.30
CA LYS A 403 -7.13 12.74 -2.06
C LYS A 403 -8.53 13.32 -2.26
N TYR A 404 -9.49 12.45 -2.60
CA TYR A 404 -10.86 12.87 -2.90
C TYR A 404 -11.83 12.64 -1.72
N SER A 405 -11.46 11.79 -0.76
CA SER A 405 -12.22 11.63 0.49
C SER A 405 -11.94 12.83 1.41
N TYR A 406 -12.94 13.29 2.16
CA TYR A 406 -12.79 14.39 3.12
C TYR A 406 -12.41 15.75 2.49
N ALA A 407 -12.60 15.94 1.17
CA ALA A 407 -12.25 17.20 0.50
C ALA A 407 -13.10 18.40 0.98
N GLU A 408 -14.37 18.13 1.29
CA GLU A 408 -15.35 19.10 1.81
C GLU A 408 -15.67 18.87 3.30
N SER A 409 -14.90 18.00 3.96
CA SER A 409 -15.08 17.66 5.38
C SER A 409 -14.28 18.64 6.25
N PRO A 410 -14.76 18.97 7.48
CA PRO A 410 -13.94 19.70 8.45
C PRO A 410 -12.63 18.96 8.81
N LEU A 411 -12.52 17.67 8.47
CA LEU A 411 -11.32 16.85 8.65
C LEU A 411 -10.25 17.03 7.56
N LYS A 412 -10.51 17.83 6.51
CA LYS A 412 -9.55 18.10 5.43
C LYS A 412 -8.18 18.51 5.98
N GLY A 413 -7.14 17.79 5.59
CA GLY A 413 -5.76 18.06 6.02
C GLY A 413 -5.44 17.72 7.48
N ARG A 414 -6.44 17.42 8.33
CA ARG A 414 -6.27 17.22 9.78
C ARG A 414 -5.65 15.88 10.16
N PHE A 415 -5.76 14.87 9.30
CA PHE A 415 -5.16 13.57 9.57
C PHE A 415 -4.39 13.00 8.38
N VAL A 416 -3.45 12.12 8.73
CA VAL A 416 -2.75 11.23 7.80
C VAL A 416 -3.03 9.79 8.18
N ALA A 417 -3.32 8.94 7.20
CA ALA A 417 -3.64 7.54 7.46
C ALA A 417 -3.26 6.62 6.30
N LYS A 418 -3.09 5.34 6.64
CA LYS A 418 -3.19 4.25 5.68
C LYS A 418 -4.63 3.77 5.64
N THR A 419 -5.16 3.61 4.44
CA THR A 419 -6.46 2.97 4.19
C THR A 419 -6.28 1.51 3.77
N GLY A 420 -7.34 0.73 3.84
CA GLY A 420 -7.40 -0.58 3.20
C GLY A 420 -8.81 -1.00 2.85
N THR A 421 -8.94 -1.64 1.68
CA THR A 421 -10.21 -2.15 1.16
C THR A 421 -9.98 -3.54 0.59
N LEU A 422 -10.84 -4.48 0.96
CA LEU A 422 -11.09 -5.75 0.25
C LEU A 422 -12.61 -5.96 0.23
N ARG A 423 -13.12 -6.94 -0.52
CA ARG A 423 -14.54 -7.30 -0.45
C ARG A 423 -14.93 -7.64 1.00
N GLY A 424 -15.86 -6.87 1.56
CA GLY A 424 -16.32 -6.99 2.95
C GLY A 424 -15.31 -6.54 4.01
N VAL A 425 -14.27 -5.78 3.66
CA VAL A 425 -13.28 -5.26 4.60
C VAL A 425 -12.97 -3.80 4.28
N ARG A 426 -13.07 -2.93 5.28
CA ARG A 426 -12.64 -1.53 5.23
C ARG A 426 -11.81 -1.22 6.47
N THR A 427 -10.67 -0.56 6.28
CA THR A 427 -9.75 -0.25 7.36
C THR A 427 -9.14 1.12 7.20
N MET A 428 -8.82 1.78 8.32
CA MET A 428 -8.09 3.05 8.32
C MET A 428 -7.32 3.20 9.64
N SER A 429 -6.00 3.39 9.56
CA SER A 429 -5.16 3.63 10.75
C SER A 429 -4.21 4.80 10.49
N GLY A 430 -4.08 5.71 11.44
CA GLY A 430 -3.36 6.95 11.22
C GLY A 430 -3.21 7.84 12.46
N ARG A 431 -2.82 9.09 12.20
CA ARG A 431 -2.70 10.16 13.20
C ARG A 431 -3.59 11.33 12.81
N LEU A 432 -4.49 11.68 13.71
CA LEU A 432 -5.34 12.86 13.66
C LEU A 432 -4.72 13.96 14.53
N ASN A 433 -4.60 15.17 13.98
CA ASN A 433 -4.20 16.34 14.74
C ASN A 433 -5.45 16.99 15.35
N THR A 434 -5.51 17.06 16.68
CA THR A 434 -6.62 17.66 17.42
C THR A 434 -6.13 18.83 18.27
N PRO A 435 -7.02 19.70 18.79
CA PRO A 435 -6.63 20.76 19.71
C PRO A 435 -5.97 20.25 21.00
N GLY A 436 -6.32 19.03 21.45
CA GLY A 436 -5.73 18.37 22.62
C GLY A 436 -4.41 17.63 22.34
N GLY A 437 -3.86 17.75 21.13
CA GLY A 437 -2.66 17.02 20.69
C GLY A 437 -2.96 15.91 19.68
N PRO A 438 -1.95 15.11 19.30
CA PRO A 438 -2.15 14.04 18.33
C PRO A 438 -2.94 12.88 18.93
N VAL A 439 -3.95 12.43 18.18
CA VAL A 439 -4.67 11.18 18.44
C VAL A 439 -4.26 10.16 17.40
N PHE A 440 -3.75 9.01 17.84
CA PHE A 440 -3.48 7.86 16.97
C PHE A 440 -4.70 6.95 16.98
N PHE A 441 -5.12 6.50 15.80
CA PHE A 441 -6.36 5.74 15.66
C PHE A 441 -6.15 4.54 14.75
N SER A 442 -6.97 3.53 14.98
CA SER A 442 -7.11 2.38 14.08
C SER A 442 -8.54 1.90 14.07
N PHE A 443 -9.12 1.82 12.88
CA PHE A 443 -10.45 1.28 12.64
C PHE A 443 -10.34 0.11 11.68
N LEU A 444 -10.81 -1.06 12.11
CA LEU A 444 -10.86 -2.28 11.32
C LEU A 444 -12.32 -2.74 11.25
N ALA A 445 -12.91 -2.73 10.07
CA ALA A 445 -14.31 -3.10 9.85
C ALA A 445 -14.39 -4.29 8.88
N ASN A 446 -14.89 -5.42 9.38
CA ASN A 446 -15.10 -6.65 8.62
C ASN A 446 -16.60 -6.95 8.53
N GLY A 447 -17.17 -6.92 7.33
CA GLY A 447 -18.59 -7.16 7.09
C GLY A 447 -19.50 -5.98 7.44
N ALA A 448 -18.94 -4.77 7.56
CA ALA A 448 -19.69 -3.55 7.81
C ALA A 448 -20.41 -3.07 6.54
N GLU A 449 -21.56 -2.42 6.72
CA GLU A 449 -22.41 -1.93 5.62
C GLU A 449 -21.94 -0.56 5.13
N ASN A 450 -21.78 0.40 6.05
CA ASN A 450 -21.41 1.79 5.73
C ASN A 450 -20.10 2.24 6.41
N PRO A 451 -19.00 1.48 6.30
CA PRO A 451 -17.83 1.72 7.14
C PRO A 451 -17.13 3.05 6.90
N SER A 452 -17.17 3.62 5.70
CA SER A 452 -16.49 4.90 5.43
C SER A 452 -17.16 6.07 6.15
N GLU A 453 -18.49 6.11 6.17
CA GLU A 453 -19.27 7.12 6.86
C GLU A 453 -19.07 7.02 8.38
N LEU A 454 -19.16 5.81 8.93
CA LEU A 454 -18.94 5.59 10.36
C LEU A 454 -17.51 5.93 10.79
N MET A 455 -16.51 5.64 9.96
CA MET A 455 -15.13 6.08 10.23
C MET A 455 -14.98 7.59 10.23
N GLU A 456 -15.70 8.33 9.38
CA GLU A 456 -15.74 9.79 9.42
C GLU A 456 -16.41 10.31 10.69
N ALA A 457 -17.53 9.72 11.10
CA ALA A 457 -18.21 10.05 12.34
C ALA A 457 -17.29 9.80 13.57
N LEU A 458 -16.57 8.67 13.60
CA LEU A 458 -15.60 8.35 14.64
C LEU A 458 -14.48 9.40 14.72
N LEU A 459 -13.91 9.81 13.58
CA LEU A 459 -12.88 10.86 13.54
C LEU A 459 -13.42 12.22 13.98
N THR A 460 -14.64 12.56 13.60
CA THR A 460 -15.28 13.83 13.98
C THR A 460 -15.51 13.89 15.49
N ARG A 461 -15.93 12.77 16.10
CA ARG A 461 -16.04 12.66 17.57
C ARG A 461 -14.69 12.69 18.25
N ALA A 462 -13.68 12.03 17.68
CA ALA A 462 -12.31 12.10 18.19
C ALA A 462 -11.78 13.53 18.16
N ASP A 463 -11.98 14.27 17.07
CA ASP A 463 -11.49 15.65 16.92
C ASP A 463 -12.12 16.64 17.92
N SER A 464 -13.44 16.50 18.16
CA SER A 464 -14.20 17.37 19.07
C SER A 464 -14.01 17.03 20.56
N LEU A 465 -13.70 15.78 20.90
CA LEU A 465 -13.62 15.31 22.29
C LEU A 465 -12.20 14.97 22.76
N ALA A 466 -11.17 15.12 21.93
CA ALA A 466 -9.81 14.63 22.22
C ALA A 466 -9.16 15.18 23.52
N SER A 467 -9.51 16.38 23.94
CA SER A 467 -8.91 17.01 25.13
C SER A 467 -9.40 16.44 26.45
N CYS A 468 -10.49 15.65 26.46
CA CYS A 468 -11.03 14.90 27.60
C CYS A 468 -10.64 15.54 28.95
N GLY A 469 -11.10 16.78 29.17
CA GLY A 469 -10.69 17.61 30.30
C GLY A 469 -10.93 16.91 31.64
N PRO A 470 -10.29 17.39 32.74
CA PRO A 470 -10.56 16.83 34.06
C PRO A 470 -12.06 16.84 34.33
N GLN A 471 -12.63 15.67 34.61
CA GLN A 471 -14.02 15.59 35.05
C GLN A 471 -14.16 16.44 36.32
N PRO A 472 -15.20 17.30 36.43
CA PRO A 472 -15.50 17.91 37.72
C PRO A 472 -15.78 16.77 38.71
N ASP A 473 -14.98 16.76 39.76
CA ASP A 473 -15.00 15.78 40.84
C ASP A 473 -16.43 15.61 41.36
N GLN A 474 -17.02 14.42 41.24
CA GLN A 474 -18.32 14.07 41.82
C GLN A 474 -18.24 13.94 43.37
N ARG A 475 -17.50 14.84 44.02
CA ARG A 475 -17.34 14.95 45.47
C ARG A 475 -17.81 16.30 45.98
N ARG A 476 -18.90 16.86 45.45
CA ARG A 476 -19.60 18.01 46.05
C ARG A 476 -21.10 17.96 45.78
N SER A 477 -21.77 16.95 46.29
CA SER A 477 -23.22 16.99 46.50
C SER A 477 -23.63 16.12 47.68
N ASP A 478 -22.89 16.22 48.78
CA ASP A 478 -23.39 15.72 50.06
C ASP A 478 -22.72 16.47 51.21
N LYS A 479 -23.53 17.29 51.88
CA LYS A 479 -23.37 18.00 53.18
C LYS A 479 -23.98 19.39 53.13
N SER A 480 -25.30 19.44 52.98
CA SER A 480 -26.12 20.49 53.61
C SER A 480 -26.59 19.96 54.96
N THR A 481 -25.84 20.27 56.02
CA THR A 481 -26.35 20.19 57.40
C THR A 481 -26.36 21.61 57.96
N PRO A 482 -27.47 22.11 58.54
CA PRO A 482 -27.56 23.50 58.98
C PRO A 482 -26.68 23.77 60.20
N ARG A 483 -25.94 24.87 60.18
CA ARG A 483 -25.21 25.40 61.35
C ARG A 483 -26.20 25.81 62.44
N SER A 484 -26.02 25.25 63.63
CA SER A 484 -26.67 25.72 64.85
C SER A 484 -26.13 27.10 65.26
N ILE A 485 -27.06 27.98 65.60
CA ILE A 485 -26.83 29.32 66.13
C ILE A 485 -26.31 29.18 67.57
N ARG A 486 -25.09 29.66 67.86
CA ARG A 486 -24.65 29.92 69.23
C ARG A 486 -24.76 31.41 69.54
N GLN A 487 -25.66 31.71 70.47
CA GLN A 487 -25.83 33.01 71.11
C GLN A 487 -24.54 33.45 71.81
N ARG A 488 -24.16 34.72 71.66
CA ARG A 488 -23.14 35.40 72.47
C ARG A 488 -23.81 36.08 73.65
N LEU A 489 -23.34 35.81 74.86
CA LEU A 489 -23.54 36.64 76.05
C LEU A 489 -22.36 37.63 76.19
N PRO A 490 -22.58 38.87 76.66
CA PRO A 490 -21.52 39.85 76.84
C PRO A 490 -20.88 39.74 78.24
N GLY A 491 -19.54 39.71 78.28
CA GLY A 491 -18.74 39.73 79.49
C GLY A 491 -17.85 40.97 79.51
N ARG A 492 -18.08 41.79 80.54
CA ARG A 492 -17.36 43.01 80.94
C ARG A 492 -15.83 42.86 80.98
N ARG A 493 -15.11 43.88 80.53
CA ARG A 493 -14.18 44.70 81.34
C ARG A 493 -13.87 46.00 80.61
#